data_AF-A0A7Y3X2U2-F1
#
_entry.id   AF-A0A7Y3X2U2-F1
#
_cell.length_a   1.000
_cell.length_b   1.000
_cell.length_c   1.000
_cell.angle_alpha   90.00
_cell.angle_beta   90.00
_cell.angle_gamma   90.00
#
_symmetry.space_group_name_H-M   'P 1'
#
loop_
_entity.id
_entity.type
_entity.pdbx_description
1 polymer ?
#
loop_
_entity_poly.entity_id
_entity_poly.type
_entity_poly.pdbx_seq_one_letter_code
_entity_poly.pdbx_strand_id
1 'polypeptide(L)'
;MEYSNLINIGYAISLYTLLFSTLMSVLELSVIPNHYFNFVYPKINSLALNKSKWLEIHAFQIIAVVSSGVSFFYKIDLLFKISFLILTVLTLYSYKNRTAGKDGADQLRMLALLAFSLCFLLDTNFEKIIALCFLGAQIILGYATSGIAKLSSPYWRKGDVLHLIFGTYSYGIPKIAKHIKACPKIERLMSHSAILVMLAVPVAFLIPNPYVILIALGAIFSFHFATAVLMGLNDFLYTFPLAYPGVILLHGLLHNYIVL
;
A
#
# COMPACT_ATOMS: atom_id res chain seq x y z
N MET A 1 -6.95 -19.31 -23.80
CA MET A 1 -6.82 -17.90 -24.23
C MET A 1 -7.35 -16.91 -23.18
N GLU A 2 -8.48 -17.18 -22.53
CA GLU A 2 -9.06 -16.28 -21.51
C GLU A 2 -8.17 -16.09 -20.27
N TYR A 3 -7.51 -17.14 -19.76
CA TYR A 3 -6.69 -17.05 -18.55
C TYR A 3 -5.41 -16.21 -18.71
N SER A 4 -4.69 -16.38 -19.83
CA SER A 4 -3.53 -15.54 -20.15
C SER A 4 -3.95 -14.06 -20.24
N ASN A 5 -5.14 -13.78 -20.79
CA ASN A 5 -5.66 -12.43 -20.83
C ASN A 5 -5.97 -11.88 -19.42
N LEU A 6 -6.60 -12.68 -18.55
CA LEU A 6 -6.87 -12.29 -17.15
C LEU A 6 -5.60 -11.99 -16.36
N ILE A 7 -4.54 -12.80 -16.53
CA ILE A 7 -3.23 -12.57 -15.90
C ILE A 7 -2.62 -11.25 -16.41
N ASN A 8 -2.66 -11.01 -17.72
CA ASN A 8 -2.16 -9.76 -18.30
C ASN A 8 -2.94 -8.54 -17.79
N ILE A 9 -4.26 -8.64 -17.67
CA ILE A 9 -5.12 -7.59 -17.10
C ILE A 9 -4.77 -7.35 -15.64
N GLY A 10 -4.69 -8.41 -14.82
CA GLY A 10 -4.36 -8.30 -13.40
C GLY A 10 -2.97 -7.72 -13.16
N TYR A 11 -1.99 -8.11 -13.98
CA TYR A 11 -0.65 -7.54 -13.97
C TYR A 11 -0.66 -6.05 -14.34
N ALA A 12 -1.36 -5.67 -15.41
CA ALA A 12 -1.48 -4.27 -15.82
C ALA A 12 -2.16 -3.40 -14.76
N ILE A 13 -3.27 -3.89 -14.16
CA ILE A 13 -3.95 -3.20 -13.05
C ILE A 13 -2.96 -2.98 -11.90
N SER A 14 -2.29 -4.04 -11.44
CA SER A 14 -1.34 -3.96 -10.32
C SER A 14 -0.20 -2.98 -10.60
N LEU A 15 0.35 -3.01 -11.83
CA LEU A 15 1.42 -2.12 -12.26
C LEU A 15 0.98 -0.66 -12.34
N TYR A 16 -0.17 -0.36 -12.96
CA TYR A 16 -0.67 1.01 -13.04
C TYR A 16 -1.06 1.56 -11.66
N THR A 17 -1.65 0.72 -10.79
CA THR A 17 -1.94 1.10 -9.41
C THR A 17 -0.64 1.37 -8.64
N LEU A 18 0.43 0.58 -8.85
CA LEU A 18 1.74 0.83 -8.26
C LEU A 18 2.36 2.14 -8.73
N LEU A 19 2.33 2.43 -10.04
CA LEU A 19 2.84 3.68 -10.60
C LEU A 19 2.07 4.88 -10.05
N PHE A 20 0.74 4.79 -10.01
CA PHE A 20 -0.11 5.82 -9.45
C PHE A 20 0.14 6.04 -7.94
N SER A 21 0.17 4.97 -7.15
CA SER A 21 0.53 5.02 -5.72
C SER A 21 1.90 5.68 -5.51
N THR A 22 2.88 5.33 -6.34
CA THR A 22 4.23 5.90 -6.25
C THR A 22 4.23 7.39 -6.59
N LEU A 23 3.47 7.81 -7.62
CA LEU A 23 3.31 9.22 -7.96
C LEU A 23 2.67 10.01 -6.81
N MET A 24 1.57 9.52 -6.25
CA MET A 24 0.86 10.20 -5.16
C MET A 24 1.78 10.38 -3.95
N SER A 25 2.48 9.32 -3.55
CA SER A 25 3.42 9.39 -2.44
C SER A 25 4.58 10.36 -2.70
N VAL A 26 5.12 10.39 -3.92
CA VAL A 26 6.19 11.34 -4.30
C VAL A 26 5.67 12.79 -4.26
N LEU A 27 4.45 13.03 -4.74
CA LEU A 27 3.81 14.36 -4.66
C LEU A 27 3.60 14.77 -3.20
N GLU A 28 3.08 13.90 -2.35
CA GLU A 28 2.91 14.19 -0.92
C GLU A 28 4.26 14.50 -0.25
N LEU A 29 5.26 13.65 -0.43
CA LEU A 29 6.61 13.83 0.10
C LEU A 29 7.33 15.07 -0.44
N SER A 30 6.95 15.58 -1.62
CA SER A 30 7.52 16.82 -2.17
C SER A 30 7.02 18.08 -1.47
N VAL A 31 5.81 18.03 -0.89
CA VAL A 31 5.20 19.13 -0.14
C VAL A 31 5.62 19.11 1.34
N ILE A 32 5.98 17.93 1.85
CA ILE A 32 6.37 17.68 3.23
C ILE A 32 7.51 18.58 3.76
N PRO A 33 8.61 18.88 3.04
CA PRO A 33 9.68 19.77 3.52
C PRO A 33 9.21 21.17 3.93
N ASN A 34 8.07 21.65 3.43
CA ASN A 34 7.49 22.93 3.86
C ASN A 34 6.77 22.83 5.21
N HIS A 35 6.39 21.62 5.64
CA HIS A 35 5.71 21.34 6.91
C HIS A 35 6.64 20.71 7.97
N TYR A 36 7.76 20.11 7.58
CA TYR A 36 8.68 19.37 8.46
C TYR A 36 9.61 20.19 9.34
N PHE A 37 9.75 21.50 9.12
CA PHE A 37 10.39 22.34 10.13
C PHE A 37 9.65 22.30 11.49
N ASN A 38 8.39 21.84 11.52
CA ASN A 38 7.59 21.74 12.75
C ASN A 38 7.02 20.33 13.04
N PHE A 39 7.14 19.33 12.15
CA PHE A 39 6.33 18.10 12.23
C PHE A 39 6.92 16.97 13.12
N VAL A 40 8.22 16.95 13.42
CA VAL A 40 8.85 15.78 14.08
C VAL A 40 9.65 16.08 15.36
N TYR A 41 10.37 17.19 15.55
CA TYR A 41 11.05 17.54 16.83
C TYR A 41 11.44 19.03 16.92
N PRO A 42 11.64 19.62 18.14
CA PRO A 42 12.08 20.99 18.30
C PRO A 42 13.54 21.13 17.83
N LYS A 43 13.82 22.21 17.07
CA LYS A 43 15.13 22.69 16.59
C LYS A 43 16.31 21.70 16.76
N ILE A 44 16.74 20.98 15.72
CA ILE A 44 18.17 20.58 15.55
C ILE A 44 18.52 20.37 14.06
N ASN A 45 19.66 20.96 13.69
CA ASN A 45 20.42 20.91 12.44
C ASN A 45 20.81 19.50 11.90
N SER A 46 19.97 18.46 11.96
CA SER A 46 20.39 17.08 11.65
C SER A 46 19.71 16.38 10.45
N LEU A 47 18.85 17.05 9.69
CA LEU A 47 18.30 16.53 8.43
C LEU A 47 18.91 17.28 7.23
N ALA A 48 20.22 17.19 7.08
CA ALA A 48 20.96 17.80 5.98
C ALA A 48 20.90 16.95 4.70
N LEU A 49 19.70 16.58 4.24
CA LEU A 49 19.48 16.50 2.80
C LEU A 49 19.11 17.91 2.37
N ASN A 50 20.01 18.55 1.62
CA ASN A 50 19.75 19.87 1.04
C ASN A 50 18.36 19.84 0.38
N LYS A 51 17.46 20.76 0.74
CA LYS A 51 16.10 20.86 0.19
C LYS A 51 16.11 20.77 -1.34
N SER A 52 17.13 21.34 -2.01
CA SER A 52 17.34 21.20 -3.45
C SER A 52 17.49 19.75 -3.88
N LYS A 53 18.38 19.00 -3.21
CA LYS A 53 18.63 17.58 -3.47
C LYS A 53 17.37 16.73 -3.23
N TRP A 54 16.56 17.06 -2.23
CA TRP A 54 15.27 16.40 -2.00
C TRP A 54 14.30 16.64 -3.16
N LEU A 55 14.15 17.90 -3.60
CA LEU A 55 13.31 18.26 -4.74
C LEU A 55 13.80 17.62 -6.04
N GLU A 56 15.12 17.57 -6.27
CA GLU A 56 15.73 16.90 -7.41
C GLU A 56 15.38 15.41 -7.45
N ILE A 57 15.53 14.68 -6.34
CA ILE A 57 15.17 13.25 -6.26
C ILE A 57 13.70 13.04 -6.61
N HIS A 58 12.79 13.85 -6.06
CA HIS A 58 11.35 13.71 -6.31
C HIS A 58 11.01 14.06 -7.75
N ALA A 59 11.66 15.07 -8.35
CA ALA A 59 11.51 15.39 -9.76
C ALA A 59 11.94 14.20 -10.65
N PHE A 60 13.09 13.58 -10.37
CA PHE A 60 13.52 12.38 -11.08
C PHE A 60 12.57 11.19 -10.88
N GLN A 61 12.00 11.02 -9.68
CA GLN A 61 10.98 10.00 -9.44
C GLN A 61 9.72 10.26 -10.27
N ILE A 62 9.21 11.50 -10.34
CA ILE A 62 8.05 11.86 -11.16
C ILE A 62 8.32 11.53 -12.64
N ILE A 63 9.47 11.95 -13.15
CA ILE A 63 9.88 11.66 -14.54
C ILE A 63 9.92 10.14 -14.77
N ALA A 64 10.54 9.39 -13.86
CA ALA A 64 10.66 7.94 -13.97
C ALA A 64 9.29 7.22 -13.90
N VAL A 65 8.37 7.64 -13.03
CA VAL A 65 7.00 7.11 -12.96
C VAL A 65 6.25 7.37 -14.26
N VAL A 66 6.26 8.62 -14.74
CA VAL A 66 5.55 9.01 -15.97
C VAL A 66 6.14 8.27 -17.17
N SER A 67 7.47 8.22 -17.28
CA SER A 67 8.17 7.50 -18.34
C SER A 67 7.82 6.00 -18.31
N SER A 68 7.77 5.37 -17.12
CA SER A 68 7.37 3.97 -16.96
C SER A 68 5.93 3.74 -17.43
N GLY A 69 4.99 4.60 -17.03
CA GLY A 69 3.58 4.46 -17.40
C GLY A 69 3.33 4.62 -18.90
N VAL A 70 3.95 5.65 -19.51
CA VAL A 70 3.83 5.93 -20.95
C VAL A 70 4.49 4.82 -21.77
N SER A 71 5.71 4.42 -21.43
CA SER A 71 6.42 3.37 -22.16
C SER A 71 5.74 2.01 -22.03
N PHE A 72 5.15 1.67 -20.87
CA PHE A 72 4.34 0.46 -20.72
C PHE A 72 3.08 0.51 -21.61
N PHE A 73 2.37 1.64 -21.64
CA PHE A 73 1.17 1.81 -22.47
C PHE A 73 1.47 1.64 -23.97
N TYR A 74 2.56 2.26 -24.45
CA TYR A 74 3.00 2.18 -25.84
C TYR A 74 3.86 0.94 -26.16
N LYS A 75 4.05 0.03 -25.19
CA LYS A 75 4.83 -1.22 -25.33
C LYS A 75 6.30 -0.99 -25.75
N ILE A 76 6.92 0.08 -25.26
CA ILE A 76 8.34 0.40 -25.48
C ILE A 76 9.17 -0.27 -24.37
N ASP A 77 9.45 -1.56 -24.54
CA ASP A 77 10.00 -2.45 -23.49
C ASP A 77 11.29 -1.94 -22.83
N LEU A 78 12.29 -1.55 -23.62
CA LEU A 78 13.58 -1.10 -23.09
C LEU A 78 13.44 0.17 -22.24
N LEU A 79 12.66 1.14 -22.72
CA LEU A 79 12.43 2.39 -21.99
C LEU A 79 11.64 2.13 -20.70
N PHE A 80 10.65 1.23 -20.75
CA PHE A 80 9.89 0.81 -19.57
C PHE A 80 10.80 0.20 -18.52
N LYS A 81 11.61 -0.79 -18.87
CA LYS A 81 12.52 -1.46 -17.94
C LYS A 81 13.52 -0.48 -17.32
N ILE A 82 14.15 0.38 -18.12
CA ILE A 82 15.13 1.37 -17.63
C ILE A 82 14.45 2.37 -16.68
N SER A 83 13.36 2.99 -17.10
CA SER A 83 12.66 4.00 -16.28
C SER A 83 12.10 3.40 -14.99
N PHE A 84 11.58 2.17 -15.03
CA PHE A 84 11.05 1.48 -13.85
C PHE A 84 12.16 1.06 -12.86
N LEU A 85 13.32 0.62 -13.35
CA LEU A 85 14.48 0.34 -12.50
C LEU A 85 15.02 1.62 -11.84
N ILE A 86 15.10 2.71 -12.58
CA ILE A 86 15.46 4.03 -12.03
C ILE A 86 14.47 4.43 -10.93
N LEU A 87 13.17 4.30 -11.19
CA LEU A 87 12.13 4.57 -10.20
C LEU A 87 12.31 3.73 -8.93
N THR A 88 12.60 2.44 -9.09
CA THR A 88 12.81 1.50 -7.99
C THR A 88 14.01 1.93 -7.14
N VAL A 89 15.15 2.22 -7.75
CA VAL A 89 16.36 2.66 -7.03
C VAL A 89 16.13 3.99 -6.32
N LEU A 90 15.52 4.98 -6.98
CA LEU A 90 15.23 6.28 -6.38
C LEU A 90 14.27 6.15 -5.19
N THR A 91 13.27 5.29 -5.29
CA THR A 91 12.30 5.05 -4.20
C THR A 91 12.96 4.36 -3.01
N LEU A 92 13.82 3.36 -3.23
CA LEU A 92 14.60 2.74 -2.16
C LEU A 92 15.57 3.72 -1.50
N TYR A 93 16.22 4.56 -2.30
CA TYR A 93 17.09 5.62 -1.80
C TYR A 93 16.32 6.63 -0.95
N SER A 94 15.17 7.11 -1.43
CA SER A 94 14.30 8.03 -0.68
C SER A 94 13.82 7.38 0.63
N TYR A 95 13.37 6.13 0.59
CA TYR A 95 12.97 5.36 1.77
C TYR A 95 14.09 5.26 2.80
N LYS A 96 15.31 4.92 2.39
CA LYS A 96 16.44 4.78 3.30
C LYS A 96 16.74 6.09 4.04
N ASN A 97 16.71 7.21 3.32
CA ASN A 97 17.16 8.50 3.84
C ASN A 97 16.08 9.32 4.57
N ARG A 98 14.79 9.03 4.37
CA ARG A 98 13.73 9.70 5.15
C ARG A 98 13.66 9.17 6.59
N THR A 99 13.34 10.04 7.53
CA THR A 99 13.16 9.69 8.95
C THR A 99 11.70 9.47 9.34
N ALA A 100 10.76 9.81 8.45
CA ALA A 100 9.34 9.70 8.70
C ALA A 100 8.58 9.30 7.43
N GLY A 101 7.33 8.85 7.60
CA GLY A 101 6.59 8.13 6.55
C GLY A 101 7.30 6.83 6.23
N LYS A 102 7.23 5.83 7.12
CA LYS A 102 7.81 4.49 6.91
C LYS A 102 6.81 3.44 7.35
N ASP A 103 5.61 3.55 6.82
CA ASP A 103 4.49 2.71 7.23
C ASP A 103 4.35 1.46 6.34
N GLY A 104 3.24 0.74 6.51
CA GLY A 104 2.97 -0.47 5.74
C GLY A 104 2.78 -0.23 4.25
N ALA A 105 2.25 0.92 3.83
CA ALA A 105 2.10 1.24 2.41
C ALA A 105 3.49 1.41 1.77
N ASP A 106 4.39 2.10 2.46
CA ASP A 106 5.76 2.25 1.98
C ASP A 106 6.49 0.92 1.79
N GLN A 107 6.37 0.01 2.77
CA GLN A 107 6.96 -1.31 2.71
C GLN A 107 6.39 -2.13 1.56
N LEU A 108 5.06 -2.16 1.41
CA LEU A 108 4.39 -2.89 0.33
C LEU A 108 4.76 -2.33 -1.05
N ARG A 109 4.82 -1.01 -1.21
CA ARG A 109 5.22 -0.35 -2.46
C ARG A 109 6.65 -0.70 -2.86
N MET A 110 7.58 -0.70 -1.92
CA MET A 110 8.96 -1.14 -2.19
C MET A 110 9.04 -2.61 -2.58
N LEU A 111 8.32 -3.48 -1.88
CA LEU A 111 8.24 -4.90 -2.23
C LEU A 111 7.66 -5.09 -3.63
N ALA A 112 6.66 -4.31 -4.02
CA ALA A 112 6.08 -4.33 -5.35
C ALA A 112 7.08 -3.84 -6.42
N LEU A 113 7.71 -2.68 -6.24
CA LEU A 113 8.74 -2.19 -7.17
C LEU A 113 9.86 -3.21 -7.38
N LEU A 114 10.31 -3.85 -6.30
CA LEU A 114 11.31 -4.93 -6.37
C LEU A 114 10.78 -6.17 -7.11
N ALA A 115 9.59 -6.66 -6.76
CA ALA A 115 9.00 -7.85 -7.37
C ALA A 115 8.80 -7.67 -8.88
N PHE A 116 8.23 -6.53 -9.30
CA PHE A 116 8.06 -6.21 -10.72
C PHE A 116 9.41 -6.02 -11.43
N SER A 117 10.39 -5.38 -10.80
CA SER A 117 11.75 -5.25 -11.37
C SER A 117 12.41 -6.60 -11.60
N LEU A 118 12.28 -7.53 -10.65
CA LEU A 118 12.82 -8.88 -10.78
C LEU A 118 12.10 -9.67 -11.88
N CYS A 119 10.80 -9.43 -12.10
CA CYS A 119 10.09 -10.06 -13.22
C CYS A 119 10.69 -9.73 -14.58
N PHE A 120 11.30 -8.55 -14.74
CA PHE A 120 11.96 -8.19 -16.00
C PHE A 120 13.22 -9.01 -16.29
N LEU A 121 13.80 -9.63 -15.25
CA LEU A 121 14.98 -10.49 -15.36
C LEU A 121 14.59 -11.96 -15.57
N LEU A 122 13.33 -12.31 -15.35
CA LEU A 122 12.80 -13.65 -15.54
C LEU A 122 12.36 -13.80 -17.00
N ASP A 123 13.18 -14.49 -17.80
CA ASP A 123 12.81 -14.88 -19.17
C ASP A 123 12.01 -16.20 -19.13
N THR A 124 10.81 -16.14 -18.53
CA THR A 124 9.92 -17.29 -18.36
C THR A 124 8.51 -16.93 -18.77
N ASN A 125 7.65 -17.92 -19.00
CA ASN A 125 6.22 -17.69 -19.28
C ASN A 125 5.37 -17.43 -18.01
N PHE A 126 5.99 -17.42 -16.82
CA PHE A 126 5.32 -17.38 -15.52
C PHE A 126 5.69 -16.17 -14.66
N GLU A 127 6.55 -15.27 -15.16
CA GLU A 127 7.06 -14.10 -14.47
C GLU A 127 5.93 -13.23 -13.88
N LYS A 128 4.87 -12.98 -14.66
CA LYS A 128 3.71 -12.19 -14.20
C LYS A 128 2.93 -12.90 -13.11
N ILE A 129 2.76 -14.22 -13.23
CA ILE A 129 2.06 -15.04 -12.23
C ILE A 129 2.85 -15.00 -10.92
N ILE A 130 4.18 -15.13 -10.98
CA ILE A 130 5.06 -15.09 -9.80
C ILE A 130 4.94 -13.73 -9.10
N ALA A 131 5.03 -12.60 -9.82
CA ALA A 131 4.86 -11.27 -9.22
C ALA A 131 3.50 -11.11 -8.53
N LEU A 132 2.42 -11.46 -9.23
CA LEU A 132 1.06 -11.35 -8.71
C LEU A 132 0.87 -12.24 -7.47
N CYS A 133 1.31 -13.50 -7.54
CA CYS A 133 1.22 -14.42 -6.40
C CYS A 133 2.04 -13.94 -5.21
N PHE A 134 3.26 -13.44 -5.44
CA PHE A 134 4.07 -12.86 -4.38
C PHE A 134 3.34 -11.71 -3.69
N LEU A 135 2.78 -10.76 -4.44
CA LEU A 135 2.05 -9.62 -3.87
C LEU A 135 0.77 -10.02 -3.15
N GLY A 136 0.03 -10.97 -3.72
CA GLY A 136 -1.16 -11.56 -3.08
C GLY A 136 -0.81 -12.21 -1.74
N ALA A 137 0.27 -13.00 -1.68
CA ALA A 137 0.72 -13.63 -0.45
C ALA A 137 1.20 -12.59 0.59
N GLN A 138 1.98 -11.59 0.16
CA GLN A 138 2.44 -10.51 1.03
C GLN A 138 1.28 -9.76 1.67
N ILE A 139 0.23 -9.42 0.89
CA ILE A 139 -0.88 -8.64 1.44
C ILE A 139 -1.78 -9.47 2.36
N ILE A 140 -2.01 -10.75 2.06
CA ILE A 140 -2.73 -11.66 2.95
C ILE A 140 -1.99 -11.80 4.28
N LEU A 141 -0.66 -11.99 4.24
CA LEU A 141 0.16 -12.07 5.44
C LEU A 141 0.15 -10.75 6.22
N GLY A 142 0.24 -9.61 5.53
CA GLY A 142 0.16 -8.28 6.14
C GLY A 142 -1.17 -8.04 6.86
N TYR A 143 -2.29 -8.42 6.25
CA TYR A 143 -3.60 -8.33 6.88
C TYR A 143 -3.77 -9.29 8.05
N ALA A 144 -3.32 -10.55 7.91
CA ALA A 144 -3.36 -11.53 8.99
C ALA A 144 -2.54 -11.07 10.20
N THR A 145 -1.27 -10.68 9.99
CA THR A 145 -0.39 -10.22 11.07
C THR A 145 -0.91 -8.96 11.74
N SER A 146 -1.36 -7.97 10.96
CA SER A 146 -1.99 -6.73 11.48
C SER A 146 -3.26 -7.02 12.29
N GLY A 147 -4.12 -7.91 11.78
CA GLY A 147 -5.36 -8.32 12.45
C GLY A 147 -5.09 -9.09 13.75
N ILE A 148 -4.18 -10.05 13.73
CA ILE A 148 -3.78 -10.84 14.91
C ILE A 148 -3.13 -9.94 15.96
N ALA A 149 -2.26 -8.99 15.56
CA ALA A 149 -1.65 -8.04 16.48
C ALA A 149 -2.70 -7.17 17.18
N LYS A 150 -3.72 -6.68 16.44
CA LYS A 150 -4.84 -5.93 17.02
C LYS A 150 -5.68 -6.82 17.93
N LEU A 151 -6.02 -8.04 17.50
CA LEU A 151 -6.76 -8.99 18.32
C LEU A 151 -6.01 -9.35 19.62
N SER A 152 -4.69 -9.41 19.58
CA SER A 152 -3.81 -9.73 20.72
C SER A 152 -3.60 -8.55 21.67
N SER A 153 -3.88 -7.32 21.23
CA SER A 153 -3.73 -6.11 22.04
C SER A 153 -4.94 -5.88 22.96
N PRO A 154 -4.73 -5.71 24.29
CA PRO A 154 -5.81 -5.39 25.22
C PRO A 154 -6.54 -4.09 24.89
N TYR A 155 -5.84 -3.08 24.35
CA TYR A 155 -6.43 -1.78 23.97
C TYR A 155 -7.44 -1.93 22.82
N TRP A 156 -7.06 -2.65 21.78
CA TRP A 156 -7.95 -2.93 20.64
C TRP A 156 -9.15 -3.80 21.05
N ARG A 157 -8.95 -4.80 21.93
CA ARG A 157 -10.04 -5.64 22.43
C ARG A 157 -11.02 -4.87 23.33
N LYS A 158 -10.53 -3.97 24.19
CA LYS A 158 -11.38 -3.10 25.01
C LYS A 158 -12.15 -2.09 24.15
N GLY A 159 -11.55 -1.69 23.03
CA GLY A 159 -12.13 -0.77 22.07
C GLY A 159 -12.01 0.68 22.51
N ASP A 160 -10.91 1.02 23.19
CA ASP A 160 -10.60 2.35 23.75
C ASP A 160 -9.28 2.92 23.19
N VAL A 161 -8.94 2.57 21.94
CA VAL A 161 -7.67 2.90 21.30
C VAL A 161 -7.77 4.01 20.24
N LEU A 162 -8.92 4.16 19.59
CA LEU A 162 -9.03 5.06 18.43
C LEU A 162 -8.97 6.53 18.83
N HIS A 163 -9.50 6.91 20.00
CA HIS A 163 -9.35 8.29 20.47
C HIS A 163 -7.89 8.64 20.75
N LEU A 164 -7.06 7.66 21.15
CA LEU A 164 -5.62 7.84 21.33
C LEU A 164 -4.94 8.02 19.98
N ILE A 165 -5.27 7.18 18.99
CA ILE A 165 -4.73 7.25 17.63
C ILE A 165 -5.11 8.60 16.97
N PHE A 166 -6.38 8.97 17.00
CA PHE A 166 -6.84 10.27 16.49
C PHE A 166 -6.35 11.46 17.32
N GLY A 167 -5.84 11.21 18.53
CA GLY A 167 -5.23 12.22 19.39
C GLY A 167 -3.74 12.42 19.09
N THR A 168 -3.13 11.55 18.29
CA THR A 168 -1.73 11.72 17.88
C THR A 168 -1.58 12.88 16.90
N TYR A 169 -0.42 13.53 16.94
CA TYR A 169 -0.10 14.58 15.98
C TYR A 169 0.02 14.05 14.54
N SER A 170 0.43 12.79 14.37
CA SER A 170 0.71 12.18 13.06
C SER A 170 -0.53 11.70 12.30
N TYR A 171 -1.58 11.26 13.01
CA TYR A 171 -2.74 10.59 12.41
C TYR A 171 -4.08 11.17 12.87
N GLY A 172 -4.04 12.31 13.55
CA GLY A 172 -5.15 12.81 14.33
C GLY A 172 -5.79 14.07 13.83
N ILE A 173 -7.12 14.13 13.99
CA ILE A 173 -7.90 15.37 13.93
C ILE A 173 -8.43 15.58 15.35
N PRO A 174 -7.95 16.60 16.11
CA PRO A 174 -8.30 16.77 17.53
C PRO A 174 -9.81 16.80 17.81
N LYS A 175 -10.59 17.33 16.87
CA LYS A 175 -12.07 17.32 16.94
C LYS A 175 -12.65 15.91 16.87
N ILE A 176 -12.11 15.06 16.00
CA ILE A 176 -12.54 13.65 15.86
C ILE A 176 -12.15 12.88 17.11
N ALA A 177 -10.92 13.04 17.62
CA ALA A 177 -10.49 12.41 18.88
C ALA A 177 -11.44 12.74 20.05
N LYS A 178 -11.79 14.02 20.21
CA LYS A 178 -12.72 14.46 21.26
C LYS A 178 -14.12 13.85 21.08
N HIS A 179 -14.63 13.79 19.85
CA HIS A 179 -15.94 13.23 19.55
C HIS A 179 -15.99 11.71 19.77
N ILE A 180 -14.98 10.98 19.30
CA ILE A 180 -14.87 9.52 19.50
C ILE A 180 -14.78 9.19 21.00
N LYS A 181 -13.96 9.92 21.76
CA LYS A 181 -13.86 9.77 23.22
C LYS A 181 -15.19 10.02 23.94
N ALA A 182 -16.01 10.96 23.44
CA ALA A 182 -17.32 11.25 23.99
C ALA A 182 -18.38 10.17 23.68
N CYS A 183 -18.11 9.29 22.71
CA CYS A 183 -19.02 8.25 22.26
C CYS A 183 -18.39 6.83 22.37
N PRO A 184 -18.22 6.27 23.58
CA PRO A 184 -17.49 5.00 23.79
C PRO A 184 -18.04 3.80 23.00
N LYS A 185 -19.35 3.79 22.72
CA LYS A 185 -19.96 2.73 21.88
C LYS A 185 -19.48 2.78 20.43
N ILE A 186 -19.34 3.98 19.87
CA ILE A 186 -18.84 4.19 18.51
C ILE A 186 -17.36 3.83 18.45
N GLU A 187 -16.58 4.28 19.43
CA GLU A 187 -15.16 3.94 19.50
C GLU A 187 -14.93 2.43 19.53
N ARG A 188 -15.69 1.73 20.38
CA ARG A 188 -15.61 0.28 20.50
C ARG A 188 -15.96 -0.40 19.18
N LEU A 189 -17.08 -0.01 18.56
CA LEU A 189 -17.51 -0.56 17.27
C LEU A 189 -16.43 -0.39 16.19
N MET A 190 -15.87 0.81 16.07
CA MET A 190 -14.83 1.11 15.09
C MET A 190 -13.51 0.37 15.38
N SER A 191 -13.16 0.21 16.67
CA SER A 191 -11.95 -0.54 17.06
C SER A 191 -12.09 -2.02 16.71
N HIS A 192 -13.26 -2.61 16.96
CA HIS A 192 -13.54 -3.99 16.62
C HIS A 192 -13.69 -4.20 15.12
N SER A 193 -14.29 -3.25 14.38
CA SER A 193 -14.36 -3.36 12.92
C SER A 193 -12.98 -3.39 12.27
N ALA A 194 -12.01 -2.64 12.79
CA ALA A 194 -10.62 -2.70 12.31
C ALA A 194 -9.99 -4.10 12.49
N ILE A 195 -10.28 -4.80 13.60
CA ILE A 195 -9.84 -6.19 13.80
C ILE A 195 -10.54 -7.10 12.78
N LEU A 196 -11.86 -7.03 12.72
CA LEU A 196 -12.69 -7.89 11.88
C LEU A 196 -12.32 -7.78 10.41
N VAL A 197 -12.19 -6.56 9.88
CA VAL A 197 -11.91 -6.32 8.46
C VAL A 197 -10.49 -6.75 8.09
N MET A 198 -9.51 -6.57 8.98
CA MET A 198 -8.13 -7.07 8.76
C MET A 198 -8.09 -8.61 8.71
N LEU A 199 -8.87 -9.28 9.56
CA LEU A 199 -8.93 -10.75 9.59
C LEU A 199 -9.89 -11.33 8.53
N ALA A 200 -10.80 -10.53 7.99
CA ALA A 200 -11.78 -11.00 7.01
C ALA A 200 -11.10 -11.50 5.73
N VAL A 201 -10.07 -10.82 5.24
CA VAL A 201 -9.35 -11.24 4.01
C VAL A 201 -8.68 -12.62 4.15
N PRO A 202 -7.81 -12.88 5.15
CA PRO A 202 -7.19 -14.20 5.29
C PRO A 202 -8.21 -15.31 5.59
N VAL A 203 -9.29 -15.03 6.32
CA VAL A 203 -10.37 -16.01 6.54
C VAL A 203 -11.12 -16.29 5.24
N ALA A 204 -11.54 -15.25 4.52
CA ALA A 204 -12.24 -15.37 3.24
C ALA A 204 -11.39 -16.08 2.17
N PHE A 205 -10.07 -15.90 2.22
CA PHE A 205 -9.14 -16.56 1.31
C PHE A 205 -9.18 -18.10 1.43
N LEU A 206 -9.46 -18.63 2.63
CA LEU A 206 -9.56 -20.07 2.86
C LEU A 206 -10.93 -20.66 2.47
N ILE A 207 -11.92 -19.81 2.18
CA ILE A 207 -13.26 -20.26 1.81
C ILE A 207 -13.31 -20.45 0.27
N PRO A 208 -13.75 -21.62 -0.24
CA PRO A 208 -13.90 -21.86 -1.67
C PRO A 208 -15.16 -21.16 -2.21
N ASN A 209 -15.16 -19.82 -2.17
CA ASN A 209 -16.20 -19.01 -2.76
C ASN A 209 -15.62 -17.65 -3.20
N PRO A 210 -15.61 -17.35 -4.52
CA PRO A 210 -15.03 -16.11 -5.03
C PRO A 210 -15.77 -14.85 -4.55
N TYR A 211 -17.07 -14.93 -4.27
CA TYR A 211 -17.83 -13.77 -3.77
C TYR A 211 -17.41 -13.39 -2.35
N VAL A 212 -17.04 -14.36 -1.52
CA VAL A 212 -16.64 -14.11 -0.12
C VAL A 212 -15.31 -13.35 -0.07
N ILE A 213 -14.33 -13.75 -0.88
CA ILE A 213 -13.05 -13.02 -0.95
C ILE A 213 -13.23 -11.62 -1.57
N LEU A 214 -14.08 -11.47 -2.60
CA LEU A 214 -14.37 -10.16 -3.19
C LEU A 214 -15.04 -9.20 -2.19
N ILE A 215 -16.00 -9.69 -1.39
CA ILE A 215 -16.64 -8.89 -0.33
C ILE A 215 -15.60 -8.48 0.73
N ALA A 216 -14.72 -9.40 1.14
CA ALA A 216 -13.67 -9.10 2.10
C ALA A 216 -12.67 -8.05 1.57
N LEU A 217 -12.28 -8.14 0.30
CA LEU A 217 -11.44 -7.14 -0.38
C LEU A 217 -12.14 -5.77 -0.46
N GLY A 218 -13.44 -5.75 -0.75
CA GLY A 218 -14.23 -4.52 -0.72
C GLY A 218 -14.28 -3.88 0.68
N ALA A 219 -14.48 -4.69 1.72
CA ALA A 219 -14.52 -4.21 3.10
C ALA A 219 -13.18 -3.61 3.56
N ILE A 220 -12.05 -4.27 3.27
CA ILE A 220 -10.71 -3.74 3.62
C ILE A 220 -10.35 -2.52 2.76
N PHE A 221 -10.83 -2.43 1.52
CA PHE A 221 -10.72 -1.21 0.72
C PHE A 221 -11.47 -0.04 1.36
N SER A 222 -12.71 -0.26 1.81
CA SER A 222 -13.48 0.75 2.54
C SER A 222 -12.79 1.17 3.85
N PHE A 223 -12.13 0.24 4.54
CA PHE A 223 -11.30 0.56 5.70
C PHE A 223 -10.13 1.48 5.31
N HIS A 224 -9.38 1.17 4.25
CA HIS A 224 -8.28 2.03 3.78
C HIS A 224 -8.76 3.41 3.35
N PHE A 225 -9.92 3.49 2.70
CA PHE A 225 -10.58 4.76 2.39
C PHE A 225 -10.92 5.55 3.66
N ALA A 226 -11.50 4.90 4.67
CA ALA A 226 -11.78 5.54 5.95
C ALA A 226 -10.50 6.04 6.62
N THR A 227 -9.39 5.28 6.58
CA THR A 227 -8.11 5.74 7.13
C THR A 227 -7.49 6.88 6.32
N ALA A 228 -7.67 6.92 4.99
CA ALA A 228 -7.23 8.06 4.19
C ALA A 228 -7.97 9.34 4.61
N VAL A 229 -9.29 9.28 4.75
CA VAL A 229 -10.12 10.42 5.14
C VAL A 229 -9.90 10.85 6.59
N LEU A 230 -9.88 9.90 7.53
CA LEU A 230 -9.88 10.19 8.97
C LEU A 230 -8.47 10.39 9.55
N MET A 231 -7.46 9.78 8.93
CA MET A 231 -6.07 9.76 9.44
C MET A 231 -5.06 10.39 8.47
N GLY A 232 -5.48 10.81 7.28
CA GLY A 232 -4.57 11.33 6.24
C GLY A 232 -3.67 10.26 5.63
N LEU A 233 -4.01 8.97 5.79
CA LEU A 233 -3.26 7.84 5.24
C LEU A 233 -3.61 7.60 3.77
N ASN A 234 -3.38 8.59 2.92
CA ASN A 234 -3.77 8.55 1.50
C ASN A 234 -3.08 7.41 0.73
N ASP A 235 -1.80 7.17 1.02
CA ASP A 235 -1.02 6.10 0.39
C ASP A 235 -1.64 4.71 0.62
N PHE A 236 -2.41 4.50 1.68
CA PHE A 236 -3.06 3.22 1.96
C PHE A 236 -4.15 2.91 0.93
N LEU A 237 -4.88 3.94 0.50
CA LEU A 237 -5.98 3.81 -0.47
C LEU A 237 -5.49 3.30 -1.82
N TYR A 238 -4.27 3.67 -2.21
CA TYR A 238 -3.73 3.31 -3.52
C TYR A 238 -2.79 2.13 -3.46
N THR A 239 -1.98 2.02 -2.40
CA THR A 239 -0.93 1.00 -2.36
C THR A 239 -1.48 -0.37 -2.04
N PHE A 240 -2.43 -0.52 -1.12
CA PHE A 240 -2.93 -1.86 -0.77
C PHE A 240 -3.69 -2.54 -1.92
N PRO A 241 -4.54 -1.84 -2.70
CA PRO A 241 -5.26 -2.45 -3.82
C PRO A 241 -4.38 -2.96 -4.96
N LEU A 242 -3.12 -2.51 -5.07
CA LEU A 242 -2.20 -3.03 -6.11
C LEU A 242 -2.03 -4.55 -6.00
N ALA A 243 -2.20 -5.13 -4.80
CA ALA A 243 -2.03 -6.56 -4.56
C ALA A 243 -3.31 -7.37 -4.78
N TYR A 244 -4.47 -6.74 -4.99
CA TYR A 244 -5.76 -7.43 -5.09
C TYR A 244 -5.84 -8.41 -6.27
N PRO A 245 -5.33 -8.09 -7.47
CA PRO A 245 -5.27 -9.07 -8.56
C PRO A 245 -4.46 -10.31 -8.17
N GLY A 246 -3.40 -10.15 -7.38
CA GLY A 246 -2.61 -11.23 -6.82
C GLY A 246 -3.38 -12.11 -5.83
N VAL A 247 -4.20 -11.51 -4.96
CA VAL A 247 -5.07 -12.24 -4.03
C VAL A 247 -6.10 -13.07 -4.80
N ILE A 248 -6.75 -12.47 -5.80
CA ILE A 248 -7.76 -13.13 -6.62
C ILE A 248 -7.14 -14.29 -7.41
N LEU A 249 -5.96 -14.09 -7.99
CA LEU A 249 -5.23 -15.13 -8.70
C LEU A 249 -4.88 -16.30 -7.77
N LEU A 250 -4.26 -16.02 -6.62
CA LEU A 250 -3.93 -17.05 -5.64
C LEU A 250 -5.14 -17.82 -5.14
N HIS A 251 -6.26 -17.13 -4.89
CA HIS A 251 -7.51 -17.76 -4.45
C HIS A 251 -8.04 -18.71 -5.54
N GLY A 252 -8.02 -18.26 -6.79
CA GLY A 252 -8.42 -19.06 -7.94
C GLY A 252 -7.54 -20.29 -8.15
N LEU A 253 -6.23 -20.17 -7.93
CA LEU A 253 -5.29 -21.30 -7.98
C LEU A 253 -5.50 -22.26 -6.81
N LEU A 254 -5.69 -21.76 -5.59
CA LEU A 254 -5.89 -22.58 -4.38
C LEU A 254 -7.15 -23.44 -4.47
N HIS A 255 -8.24 -22.88 -5.00
CA HIS A 255 -9.56 -23.53 -5.04
C HIS A 255 -9.91 -24.09 -6.44
N ASN A 256 -8.95 -24.13 -7.37
CA ASN A 256 -9.09 -24.68 -8.72
C ASN A 256 -10.16 -24.01 -9.60
N TYR A 257 -10.40 -22.71 -9.42
CA TYR A 257 -11.20 -21.90 -10.36
C TYR A 257 -10.39 -21.45 -11.58
N ILE A 258 -9.06 -21.44 -11.44
CA ILE A 258 -8.09 -21.09 -12.47
C ILE A 258 -7.19 -22.30 -12.70
N VAL A 259 -7.25 -22.87 -13.90
CA VAL A 259 -6.34 -23.94 -14.34
C VAL A 259 -5.38 -23.32 -15.36
N LEU A 260 -4.08 -23.32 -15.03
CA LEU A 260 -3.01 -22.73 -15.84
C LEU A 260 -2.59 -23.66 -16.98
#